data_AF-A0A354Q475-F1
#
_entry.id   AF-A0A354Q475-F1
#
_cell.length_a   1.000
_cell.length_b   1.000
_cell.length_c   1.000
_cell.angle_alpha   90.00
_cell.angle_beta   90.00
_cell.angle_gamma   90.00
#
_symmetry.space_group_name_H-M   'P 1'
#
loop_
_entity.id
_entity.type
_entity.pdbx_description
1 polymer ?
#
loop_
_entity_poly.entity_id
_entity_poly.type
_entity_poly.pdbx_seq_one_letter_code
_entity_poly.pdbx_strand_id
1 'polypeptide(L)'
;MSDIPVGAQVPPSRAKLTEVPNKPLITTKVTDSAFEKVLPFSTDLELRDRYINFFGGLRLGKLLEDLDLIAGEVAYKHTEGWERGMTIVTAACDRIDLLGELRSDRDLQLLSSINWVGRSSLEVGVRISSKEGKSWVRVARAYFIMVARREGKAEPVNSLEPVSKNEQRRFKQGEQRQQERRAIVQTSYLHNTPTAEESHVLHDLFLRIKNSEIEGVPMQESIRQSTLLMHPQSRNVHNNIFGGYLMREAFELAWNITYLFCRKRPQFVSMDHMYFYKPVEIGSIISFTGTVVYTVDKSLMVEVVTEVIRPKSGETQLTNVCYFTFNALDDSGKLQQIPVILPDTYEEGLKYLDGAKRFKLGEKKRTLIKN
;
A
#
# COMPACT_ATOMS: atom_id res chain seq x y z
N MET A 1 15.80 3.59 -18.01
CA MET A 1 14.72 2.61 -18.30
C MET A 1 14.66 1.65 -17.12
N SER A 2 13.49 1.30 -16.61
CA SER A 2 13.36 0.36 -15.48
C SER A 2 13.86 -1.03 -15.91
N ASP A 3 14.76 -1.65 -15.15
CA ASP A 3 15.23 -3.03 -15.36
C ASP A 3 14.11 -4.03 -15.01
N ILE A 4 13.03 -3.95 -15.78
CA ILE A 4 11.90 -4.86 -15.72
C ILE A 4 12.16 -5.92 -16.78
N PRO A 5 12.01 -7.22 -16.48
CA PRO A 5 11.98 -8.25 -17.51
C PRO A 5 10.95 -7.86 -18.56
N VAL A 6 11.37 -7.71 -19.82
CA VAL A 6 10.51 -7.25 -20.94
C VAL A 6 9.20 -8.06 -21.02
N GLY A 7 9.23 -9.33 -20.60
CA GLY A 7 8.07 -10.22 -20.53
C GLY A 7 6.97 -9.81 -19.54
N ALA A 8 7.27 -8.96 -18.54
CA ALA A 8 6.29 -8.45 -17.57
C ALA A 8 5.64 -7.12 -17.99
N GLN A 9 6.05 -6.50 -19.09
CA GLN A 9 5.46 -5.25 -19.61
C GLN A 9 4.70 -5.42 -20.92
N VAL A 10 4.94 -6.54 -21.61
CA VAL A 10 4.34 -6.84 -22.90
C VAL A 10 3.30 -7.93 -22.69
N PRO A 11 1.99 -7.66 -22.91
CA PRO A 11 0.98 -8.68 -22.82
C PRO A 11 1.31 -9.78 -23.85
N PRO A 12 1.14 -11.06 -23.50
CA PRO A 12 1.23 -12.12 -24.49
C PRO A 12 0.28 -11.82 -25.64
N SER A 13 0.72 -12.11 -26.88
CA SER A 13 -0.14 -11.92 -28.05
C SER A 13 -1.45 -12.69 -27.82
N ARG A 14 -2.59 -12.06 -28.15
CA ARG A 14 -3.93 -12.63 -27.94
C ARG A 14 -4.09 -14.01 -28.64
N ALA A 15 -3.26 -14.28 -29.65
CA ALA A 15 -3.18 -15.55 -30.37
C ALA A 15 -2.51 -16.69 -29.59
N LYS A 16 -1.76 -16.42 -28.51
CA LYS A 16 -1.21 -17.46 -27.61
C LYS A 16 -2.15 -17.87 -26.47
N LEU A 17 -3.23 -17.10 -26.22
CA LEU A 17 -4.19 -17.37 -25.15
C LEU A 17 -5.34 -18.31 -25.56
N THR A 18 -5.45 -18.62 -26.85
CA THR A 18 -6.58 -19.37 -27.43
C THR A 18 -6.41 -20.89 -27.45
N GLU A 19 -5.22 -21.41 -27.15
CA GLU A 19 -4.95 -22.86 -27.05
C GLU A 19 -4.19 -23.20 -25.77
N VAL A 20 -4.67 -22.70 -24.63
CA VAL A 20 -4.00 -22.97 -23.36
C VAL A 20 -4.63 -24.22 -22.72
N PRO A 21 -3.89 -25.34 -22.59
CA PRO A 21 -4.42 -26.55 -22.00
C PRO A 21 -4.88 -26.26 -20.57
N ASN A 22 -6.02 -26.84 -20.19
CA ASN A 22 -6.53 -26.75 -18.83
C ASN A 22 -5.65 -27.65 -17.94
N LYS A 23 -4.45 -27.16 -17.60
CA LYS A 23 -3.52 -27.86 -16.71
C LYS A 23 -4.21 -28.14 -15.38
N PRO A 24 -4.10 -29.36 -14.83
CA PRO A 24 -4.69 -29.69 -13.55
C PRO A 24 -4.06 -28.86 -12.44
N LEU A 25 -4.84 -28.54 -11.41
CA LEU A 25 -4.31 -27.90 -10.21
C LEU A 25 -3.32 -28.84 -9.52
N ILE A 26 -2.15 -28.30 -9.21
CA ILE A 26 -1.10 -29.04 -8.50
C ILE A 26 -0.93 -28.47 -7.09
N THR A 27 -0.29 -29.25 -6.23
CA THR A 27 0.23 -28.77 -4.96
C THR A 27 1.67 -28.32 -5.17
N THR A 28 1.97 -27.10 -4.72
CA THR A 28 3.27 -26.45 -4.90
C THR A 28 3.91 -26.17 -3.54
N LYS A 29 5.24 -26.21 -3.48
CA LYS A 29 6.00 -25.85 -2.29
C LYS A 29 6.31 -24.36 -2.31
N VAL A 30 6.54 -23.80 -1.13
CA VAL A 30 6.91 -22.38 -0.99
C VAL A 30 8.19 -22.04 -1.77
N THR A 31 9.14 -22.97 -1.84
CA THR A 31 10.41 -22.81 -2.57
C THR A 31 10.24 -22.68 -4.08
N ASP A 32 9.15 -23.22 -4.63
CA ASP A 32 8.95 -23.28 -6.08
C ASP A 32 8.65 -21.87 -6.63
N SER A 33 7.94 -21.05 -5.84
CA SER A 33 7.58 -19.68 -6.18
C SER A 33 8.38 -18.60 -5.45
N ALA A 34 9.21 -18.96 -4.46
CA ALA A 34 10.02 -18.01 -3.71
C ALA A 34 10.95 -17.19 -4.62
N PHE A 35 11.15 -15.92 -4.24
CA PHE A 35 11.95 -14.96 -4.99
C PHE A 35 12.80 -14.13 -4.04
N GLU A 36 14.06 -13.91 -4.42
CA GLU A 36 15.00 -13.04 -3.72
C GLU A 36 15.54 -11.99 -4.68
N LYS A 37 15.49 -10.72 -4.26
CA LYS A 37 16.12 -9.61 -4.97
C LYS A 37 16.92 -8.75 -4.00
N VAL A 38 18.16 -8.48 -4.36
CA VAL A 38 18.99 -7.50 -3.67
C VAL A 38 19.04 -6.24 -4.52
N LEU A 39 18.79 -5.09 -3.89
CA LEU A 39 18.97 -3.76 -4.45
C LEU A 39 20.30 -3.20 -3.91
N PRO A 40 21.39 -3.26 -4.68
CA PRO A 40 22.73 -2.92 -4.20
C PRO A 40 22.99 -1.41 -4.19
N PHE A 41 22.17 -0.64 -3.45
CA PHE A 41 22.25 0.83 -3.42
C PHE A 41 23.61 1.37 -2.96
N SER A 42 24.40 0.59 -2.21
CA SER A 42 25.72 1.04 -1.77
C SER A 42 26.77 1.03 -2.89
N THR A 43 26.60 0.20 -3.91
CA THR A 43 27.56 0.05 -5.02
C THR A 43 27.01 0.53 -6.37
N ASP A 44 25.70 0.38 -6.60
CA ASP A 44 25.02 0.78 -7.83
C ASP A 44 24.36 2.15 -7.65
N LEU A 45 25.12 3.20 -8.01
CA LEU A 45 24.69 4.59 -7.85
C LEU A 45 23.59 4.98 -8.84
N GLU A 46 23.57 4.40 -10.04
CA GLU A 46 22.52 4.67 -11.04
C GLU A 46 21.19 4.06 -10.59
N LEU A 47 21.21 2.84 -10.06
CA LEU A 47 20.04 2.28 -9.39
C LEU A 47 19.63 3.15 -8.21
N ARG A 48 20.56 3.52 -7.33
CA ARG A 48 20.25 4.35 -6.16
C ARG A 48 19.58 5.67 -6.52
N ASP A 49 20.04 6.34 -7.58
CA ASP A 49 19.50 7.62 -8.03
C ASP A 49 18.00 7.51 -8.39
N ARG A 50 17.58 6.38 -8.95
CA ARG A 50 16.16 6.09 -9.23
C ARG A 50 15.28 5.97 -7.97
N TYR A 51 15.88 5.70 -6.81
CA TYR A 51 15.19 5.45 -5.53
C TYR A 51 15.48 6.49 -4.46
N ILE A 52 16.26 7.53 -4.73
CA ILE A 52 16.55 8.58 -3.76
C ILE A 52 15.57 9.75 -3.96
N ASN A 53 15.17 10.39 -2.86
CA ASN A 53 14.47 11.67 -2.89
C ASN A 53 15.48 12.82 -2.71
N PHE A 54 15.03 14.05 -2.92
CA PHE A 54 15.91 15.23 -2.86
C PHE A 54 16.51 15.49 -1.46
N PHE A 55 15.94 14.91 -0.39
CA PHE A 55 16.52 14.95 0.97
C PHE A 55 17.54 13.83 1.22
N GLY A 56 17.91 13.06 0.20
CA GLY A 56 18.78 11.90 0.33
C GLY A 56 18.12 10.67 0.97
N GLY A 57 16.81 10.72 1.26
CA GLY A 57 16.05 9.58 1.79
C GLY A 57 15.58 8.64 0.68
N LEU A 58 15.15 7.43 1.05
CA LEU A 58 14.57 6.49 0.09
C LEU A 58 13.17 6.94 -0.35
N ARG A 59 12.91 6.94 -1.67
CA ARG A 59 11.61 7.19 -2.29
C ARG A 59 10.72 5.96 -2.11
N LEU A 60 10.08 5.88 -0.94
CA LEU A 60 9.29 4.72 -0.55
C LEU A 60 8.13 4.42 -1.53
N GLY A 61 7.51 5.43 -2.14
CA GLY A 61 6.50 5.22 -3.20
C GLY A 61 7.04 4.35 -4.35
N LYS A 62 8.27 4.60 -4.81
CA LYS A 62 8.93 3.77 -5.84
C LYS A 62 9.17 2.35 -5.33
N LEU A 63 9.60 2.19 -4.09
CA LEU A 63 9.78 0.87 -3.48
C LEU A 63 8.45 0.11 -3.37
N LEU A 64 7.35 0.76 -2.96
CA LEU A 64 6.01 0.14 -2.89
C LEU A 64 5.56 -0.39 -4.24
N GLU A 65 5.82 0.36 -5.32
CA GLU A 65 5.56 -0.09 -6.69
C GLU A 65 6.33 -1.38 -7.00
N ASP A 66 7.62 -1.46 -6.66
CA ASP A 66 8.42 -2.66 -6.94
C ASP A 66 8.10 -3.84 -6.04
N LEU A 67 7.66 -3.59 -4.80
CA LEU A 67 7.19 -4.64 -3.90
C LEU A 67 5.94 -5.32 -4.45
N ASP A 68 5.01 -4.54 -5.02
CA ASP A 68 3.84 -5.10 -5.71
C ASP A 68 4.26 -5.89 -6.95
N LEU A 69 5.28 -5.44 -7.70
CA LEU A 69 5.74 -6.14 -8.91
C LEU A 69 6.30 -7.51 -8.54
N ILE A 70 7.12 -7.55 -7.49
CA ILE A 70 7.68 -8.79 -6.95
C ILE A 70 6.57 -9.70 -6.42
N ALA A 71 5.55 -9.14 -5.77
CA ALA A 71 4.40 -9.93 -5.32
C ALA A 71 3.64 -10.55 -6.50
N GLY A 72 3.44 -9.77 -7.56
CA GLY A 72 2.89 -10.24 -8.83
C GLY A 72 3.71 -11.39 -9.42
N GLU A 73 5.02 -11.23 -9.56
CA GLU A 73 5.91 -12.25 -10.12
C GLU A 73 5.84 -13.57 -9.36
N VAL A 74 5.92 -13.52 -8.03
CA VAL A 74 5.79 -14.71 -7.17
C VAL A 74 4.42 -15.36 -7.33
N ALA A 75 3.34 -14.58 -7.43
CA ALA A 75 2.01 -15.11 -7.66
C ALA A 75 1.88 -15.77 -9.05
N TYR A 76 2.41 -15.16 -10.12
CA TYR A 76 2.42 -15.77 -11.46
C TYR A 76 3.18 -17.09 -11.48
N LYS A 77 4.36 -17.11 -10.84
CA LYS A 77 5.18 -18.31 -10.74
C LYS A 77 4.46 -19.41 -9.98
N HIS A 78 3.78 -19.08 -8.88
CA HIS A 78 3.01 -20.05 -8.08
C HIS A 78 1.83 -20.65 -8.84
N THR A 79 1.09 -19.84 -9.58
CA THR A 79 -0.15 -20.30 -10.24
C THR A 79 0.08 -20.92 -11.60
N GLU A 80 1.31 -20.89 -12.13
CA GLU A 80 1.58 -21.09 -13.57
C GLU A 80 0.66 -20.20 -14.41
N GLY A 81 0.51 -18.94 -13.98
CA GLY A 81 -0.53 -18.06 -14.48
C GLY A 81 -0.40 -17.79 -15.97
N TRP A 82 0.83 -17.77 -16.49
CA TRP A 82 1.10 -17.60 -17.91
C TRP A 82 0.68 -18.81 -18.74
N GLU A 83 1.06 -19.99 -18.27
CA GLU A 83 0.76 -21.28 -18.88
C GLU A 83 -0.72 -21.66 -18.77
N ARG A 84 -1.50 -20.96 -17.94
CA ARG A 84 -2.94 -21.17 -17.76
C ARG A 84 -3.78 -20.02 -18.31
N GLY A 85 -3.15 -18.99 -18.90
CA GLY A 85 -3.84 -17.82 -19.43
C GLY A 85 -4.61 -17.02 -18.37
N MET A 86 -4.12 -17.05 -17.12
CA MET A 86 -4.74 -16.40 -15.98
C MET A 86 -4.24 -14.96 -15.82
N THR A 87 -5.15 -14.11 -15.36
CA THR A 87 -4.87 -12.75 -14.93
C THR A 87 -4.72 -12.68 -13.43
N ILE A 88 -3.56 -12.22 -12.96
CA ILE A 88 -3.34 -11.96 -11.55
C ILE A 88 -3.32 -10.46 -11.33
N VAL A 89 -4.15 -10.01 -10.40
CA VAL A 89 -4.26 -8.60 -10.01
C VAL A 89 -4.06 -8.43 -8.53
N THR A 90 -3.48 -7.31 -8.14
CA THR A 90 -3.39 -6.89 -6.74
C THR A 90 -4.78 -6.49 -6.27
N ALA A 91 -5.31 -7.19 -5.27
CA ALA A 91 -6.61 -6.92 -4.67
C ALA A 91 -6.48 -6.09 -3.38
N ALA A 92 -5.39 -6.28 -2.64
CA ALA A 92 -5.12 -5.49 -1.45
C ALA A 92 -3.62 -5.48 -1.11
N CYS A 93 -3.20 -4.45 -0.39
CA CYS A 93 -1.96 -4.44 0.36
C CYS A 93 -2.32 -4.31 1.85
N ASP A 94 -1.80 -5.19 2.69
CA ASP A 94 -1.94 -5.05 4.13
C ASP A 94 -1.12 -3.86 4.65
N ARG A 95 -1.44 -3.47 5.89
CA ARG A 95 -0.70 -2.46 6.62
C ARG A 95 0.81 -2.74 6.61
N ILE A 96 1.58 -1.69 6.32
CA ILE A 96 3.04 -1.70 6.36
C ILE A 96 3.48 -0.75 7.48
N ASP A 97 4.22 -1.28 8.44
CA ASP A 97 4.90 -0.49 9.48
C ASP A 97 6.42 -0.58 9.30
N LEU A 98 7.11 0.54 9.45
CA LEU A 98 8.57 0.54 9.52
C LEU A 98 9.03 0.13 10.93
N LEU A 99 9.89 -0.88 10.97
CA LEU A 99 10.52 -1.40 12.19
C LEU A 99 11.95 -0.87 12.36
N GLY A 100 12.53 -0.30 11.31
CA GLY A 100 13.86 0.29 11.30
C GLY A 100 14.01 1.32 10.17
N GLU A 101 15.20 1.87 10.02
CA GLU A 101 15.47 2.93 9.04
C GLU A 101 15.70 2.36 7.63
N LEU A 102 14.94 2.88 6.65
CA LEU A 102 15.17 2.62 5.22
C LEU A 102 16.09 3.70 4.64
N ARG A 103 17.39 3.46 4.74
CA ARG A 103 18.39 4.38 4.20
C ARG A 103 18.63 4.14 2.71
N SER A 104 18.86 5.23 1.97
CA SER A 104 19.13 5.17 0.53
C SER A 104 20.56 4.70 0.22
N ASP A 105 21.46 4.67 1.19
CA ASP A 105 22.89 4.34 1.03
C ASP A 105 23.23 2.88 1.40
N ARG A 106 22.23 2.08 1.80
CA ARG A 106 22.42 0.69 2.21
C ARG A 106 21.70 -0.25 1.25
N ASP A 107 22.33 -1.39 0.97
CA ASP A 107 21.69 -2.42 0.17
C ASP A 107 20.40 -2.90 0.85
N LEU A 108 19.37 -3.17 0.06
CA LEU A 108 18.12 -3.77 0.52
C LEU A 108 17.97 -5.19 -0.02
N GLN A 109 17.57 -6.13 0.84
CA GLN A 109 17.19 -7.49 0.45
C GLN A 109 15.67 -7.64 0.55
N LEU A 110 15.07 -8.08 -0.54
CA LEU A 110 13.66 -8.36 -0.68
C LEU A 110 13.48 -9.88 -0.81
N LEU A 111 12.96 -10.51 0.24
CA LEU A 111 12.63 -11.93 0.23
C LEU A 111 11.11 -12.10 0.15
N SER A 112 10.64 -12.64 -0.97
CA SER A 112 9.22 -12.82 -1.24
C SER A 112 8.84 -14.30 -1.32
N SER A 113 7.70 -14.66 -0.74
CA SER A 113 7.18 -16.02 -0.80
C SER A 113 5.67 -16.04 -0.59
N ILE A 114 4.99 -17.04 -1.15
CA ILE A 114 3.60 -17.32 -0.82
C ILE A 114 3.50 -17.75 0.65
N ASN A 115 2.70 -17.02 1.41
CA ASN A 115 2.45 -17.32 2.82
C ASN A 115 1.14 -18.09 3.01
N TRP A 116 0.12 -17.81 2.21
CA TRP A 116 -1.19 -18.43 2.31
C TRP A 116 -1.89 -18.46 0.94
N VAL A 117 -2.71 -19.48 0.71
CA VAL A 117 -3.48 -19.65 -0.53
C VAL A 117 -4.92 -20.02 -0.18
N GLY A 118 -5.87 -19.30 -0.77
CA GLY A 118 -7.29 -19.61 -0.77
C GLY A 118 -7.73 -20.28 -2.07
N ARG A 119 -9.02 -20.15 -2.43
CA ARG A 119 -9.53 -20.73 -3.70
C ARG A 119 -8.90 -20.07 -4.94
N SER A 120 -8.93 -18.75 -5.00
CA SER A 120 -8.47 -17.93 -6.14
C SER A 120 -7.58 -16.76 -5.70
N SER A 121 -7.24 -16.72 -4.41
CA SER A 121 -6.52 -15.62 -3.77
C SER A 121 -5.24 -16.14 -3.14
N LEU A 122 -4.16 -15.36 -3.20
CA LEU A 122 -2.87 -15.69 -2.61
C LEU A 122 -2.41 -14.53 -1.74
N GLU A 123 -1.86 -14.82 -0.57
CA GLU A 123 -1.13 -13.86 0.23
C GLU A 123 0.37 -14.03 -0.04
N VAL A 124 0.98 -13.00 -0.61
CA VAL A 124 2.42 -12.92 -0.87
C VAL A 124 3.06 -12.05 0.19
N GLY A 125 3.95 -12.63 0.99
CA GLY A 125 4.70 -11.87 1.98
C GLY A 125 6.06 -11.45 1.46
N VAL A 126 6.36 -10.17 1.55
CA VAL A 126 7.68 -9.60 1.23
C VAL A 126 8.36 -9.13 2.52
N ARG A 127 9.49 -9.75 2.85
CA ARG A 127 10.37 -9.31 3.93
C ARG A 127 11.41 -8.36 3.35
N ILE A 128 11.46 -7.15 3.90
CA ILE A 128 12.40 -6.11 3.50
C ILE A 128 13.45 -6.00 4.59
N SER A 129 14.71 -6.22 4.23
CA SER A 129 15.85 -6.14 5.14
C SER A 129 16.87 -5.15 4.62
N SER A 130 17.46 -4.35 5.51
CA SER A 130 18.56 -3.44 5.22
C SER A 130 19.87 -4.07 5.66
N LYS A 131 20.93 -3.86 4.89
CA LYS A 131 22.27 -4.40 5.20
C LYS A 131 22.93 -3.60 6.30
N GLU A 132 23.33 -4.28 7.38
CA GLU A 132 24.10 -3.70 8.49
C GLU A 132 25.37 -4.53 8.72
N GLY A 133 26.51 -3.99 8.29
CA GLY A 133 27.79 -4.71 8.28
C GLY A 133 27.71 -5.96 7.39
N LYS A 134 27.85 -7.13 8.00
CA LYS A 134 27.74 -8.44 7.32
C LYS A 134 26.35 -9.08 7.45
N SER A 135 25.40 -8.42 8.11
CA SER A 135 24.10 -8.98 8.47
C SER A 135 22.94 -8.25 7.78
N TRP A 136 21.80 -8.95 7.63
CA TRP A 136 20.57 -8.39 7.13
C TRP A 136 19.60 -8.16 8.27
N VAL A 137 19.26 -6.89 8.52
CA VAL A 137 18.33 -6.49 9.58
C VAL A 137 16.98 -6.17 8.97
N ARG A 138 15.93 -6.86 9.42
CA ARG A 138 14.57 -6.67 8.92
C ARG A 138 14.05 -5.28 9.30
N VAL A 139 13.69 -4.48 8.30
CA VAL A 139 13.18 -3.12 8.48
C VAL A 139 11.68 -2.99 8.21
N ALA A 140 11.10 -3.87 7.40
CA ALA A 140 9.66 -3.87 7.15
C ALA A 140 9.16 -5.26 6.69
N ARG A 141 7.84 -5.45 6.75
CA ARG A 141 7.13 -6.54 6.09
C ARG A 141 5.95 -5.96 5.34
N ALA A 142 5.73 -6.45 4.13
CA ALA A 142 4.55 -6.16 3.35
C ALA A 142 3.84 -7.47 3.01
N TYR A 143 2.51 -7.44 2.98
CA TYR A 143 1.70 -8.57 2.53
C TYR A 143 0.75 -8.10 1.44
N PHE A 144 0.88 -8.68 0.26
CA PHE A 144 0.07 -8.37 -0.90
C PHE A 144 -0.92 -9.50 -1.14
N ILE A 145 -2.17 -9.13 -1.37
CA ILE A 145 -3.24 -10.07 -1.68
C ILE A 145 -3.45 -10.04 -3.18
N MET A 146 -3.09 -11.14 -3.82
CA MET A 146 -3.19 -11.33 -5.25
C MET A 146 -4.42 -12.17 -5.55
N VAL A 147 -5.17 -11.82 -6.59
CA VAL A 147 -6.36 -12.59 -7.02
C VAL A 147 -6.18 -13.01 -8.46
N ALA A 148 -6.33 -14.31 -8.69
CA ALA A 148 -6.32 -14.88 -10.01
C ALA A 148 -7.72 -14.86 -10.64
N ARG A 149 -7.76 -14.46 -11.91
CA ARG A 149 -8.97 -14.31 -12.70
C ARG A 149 -8.78 -14.88 -14.09
N ARG A 150 -9.85 -15.35 -14.72
CA ARG A 150 -9.92 -15.70 -16.14
C ARG A 150 -11.18 -15.06 -16.71
N GLU A 151 -11.03 -14.23 -17.74
CA GLU A 151 -12.15 -13.50 -18.35
C GLU A 151 -12.99 -12.72 -17.31
N GLY A 152 -12.32 -12.10 -16.33
CA GLY A 152 -12.94 -11.32 -15.27
C GLY A 152 -13.51 -12.12 -14.09
N LYS A 153 -13.67 -13.45 -14.22
CA LYS A 153 -14.16 -14.34 -13.16
C LYS A 153 -13.01 -14.90 -12.32
N ALA A 154 -13.26 -15.17 -11.04
CA ALA A 154 -12.27 -15.76 -10.15
C ALA A 154 -11.89 -17.18 -10.61
N GLU A 155 -10.59 -17.46 -10.70
CA GLU A 155 -10.05 -18.72 -11.22
C GLU A 155 -9.30 -19.49 -10.10
N PRO A 156 -9.51 -20.81 -9.94
CA PRO A 156 -8.81 -21.60 -8.95
C PRO A 156 -7.29 -21.63 -9.12
N VAL A 157 -6.55 -21.56 -8.02
CA VAL A 157 -5.07 -21.55 -7.99
C VAL A 157 -4.49 -22.81 -7.36
N ASN A 158 -3.21 -23.07 -7.61
CA ASN A 158 -2.47 -24.19 -7.05
C ASN A 158 -2.46 -24.15 -5.52
N SER A 159 -2.68 -25.28 -4.86
CA SER A 159 -2.58 -25.39 -3.40
C SER A 159 -1.13 -25.22 -2.94
N LEU A 160 -0.95 -24.78 -1.69
CA LEU A 160 0.36 -24.63 -1.07
C LEU A 160 0.60 -25.74 -0.04
N GLU A 161 1.73 -26.41 -0.14
CA GLU A 161 2.23 -27.32 0.89
C GLU A 161 3.33 -26.62 1.72
N PRO A 162 3.02 -26.18 2.96
CA PRO A 162 4.04 -25.67 3.87
C PRO A 162 4.82 -26.83 4.51
N VAL A 163 6.07 -27.01 4.09
CA VAL A 163 6.93 -28.13 4.51
C VAL A 163 7.63 -27.80 5.83
N SER A 164 8.22 -26.60 5.96
CA SER A 164 8.99 -26.24 7.16
C SER A 164 8.10 -25.71 8.29
N LYS A 165 8.54 -25.84 9.55
CA LYS A 165 7.84 -25.25 10.73
C LYS A 165 7.58 -23.75 10.56
N ASN A 166 8.52 -23.04 9.94
CA ASN A 166 8.39 -21.61 9.64
C ASN A 166 7.31 -21.33 8.59
N GLU A 167 7.21 -22.16 7.55
CA GLU A 167 6.15 -22.08 6.54
C GLU A 167 4.78 -22.38 7.13
N GLN A 168 4.66 -23.45 7.93
CA GLN A 168 3.40 -23.79 8.60
C GLN A 168 2.94 -22.67 9.53
N ARG A 169 3.86 -22.05 10.26
CA ARG A 169 3.57 -20.86 11.07
C ARG A 169 3.07 -19.70 10.20
N ARG A 170 3.75 -19.37 9.09
CA ARG A 170 3.33 -18.29 8.18
C ARG A 170 1.95 -18.56 7.56
N PHE A 171 1.65 -19.81 7.23
CA PHE A 171 0.37 -20.24 6.69
C PHE A 171 -0.78 -20.00 7.65
N LYS A 172 -0.64 -20.46 8.91
CA LYS A 172 -1.63 -20.18 9.97
C LYS A 172 -1.82 -18.68 10.22
N GLN A 173 -0.72 -17.92 10.23
CA GLN A 173 -0.80 -16.46 10.38
C GLN A 173 -1.48 -15.79 9.18
N GLY A 174 -1.29 -16.28 7.96
CA GLY A 174 -1.95 -15.77 6.76
C GLY A 174 -3.45 -16.03 6.77
N GLU A 175 -3.87 -17.20 7.27
CA GLU A 175 -5.27 -17.51 7.49
C GLU A 175 -5.92 -16.58 8.52
N GLN A 176 -5.24 -16.31 9.63
CA GLN A 176 -5.71 -15.35 10.63
C GLN A 176 -5.83 -13.94 10.04
N ARG A 177 -4.81 -13.46 9.31
CA ARG A 177 -4.88 -12.17 8.61
C ARG A 177 -6.04 -12.11 7.61
N GLN A 178 -6.33 -13.21 6.92
CA GLN A 178 -7.47 -13.28 6.00
C GLN A 178 -8.81 -13.12 6.72
N GLN A 179 -8.96 -13.68 7.92
CA GLN A 179 -10.15 -13.50 8.75
C GLN A 179 -10.27 -12.04 9.23
N GLU A 180 -9.17 -11.45 9.70
CA GLU A 180 -9.11 -10.04 10.11
C GLU A 180 -9.50 -9.10 8.96
N ARG A 181 -8.99 -9.33 7.74
CA ARG A 181 -9.36 -8.56 6.54
C ARG A 181 -10.87 -8.60 6.28
N ARG A 182 -11.49 -9.78 6.37
CA ARG A 182 -12.94 -9.94 6.17
C ARG A 182 -13.75 -9.14 7.19
N ALA A 183 -13.30 -9.10 8.44
CA ALA A 183 -13.95 -8.29 9.49
C ALA A 183 -13.78 -6.78 9.24
N ILE A 184 -12.60 -6.34 8.80
CA ILE A 184 -12.33 -4.91 8.48
C ILE A 184 -13.21 -4.43 7.33
N VAL A 185 -13.37 -5.21 6.25
CA VAL A 185 -14.23 -4.84 5.10
C VAL A 185 -15.69 -4.65 5.52
N GLN A 186 -16.18 -5.40 6.51
CA GLN A 186 -17.54 -5.27 7.02
C GLN A 186 -17.74 -4.02 7.91
N THR A 187 -16.65 -3.40 8.36
CA THR A 187 -16.67 -2.25 9.26
C THR A 187 -16.45 -0.95 8.46
N SER A 188 -17.45 -0.51 7.68
CA SER A 188 -17.38 0.78 6.97
C SER A 188 -17.81 1.93 7.90
N TYR A 189 -16.85 2.76 8.30
CA TYR A 189 -17.03 3.83 9.29
C TYR A 189 -17.91 4.99 8.77
N LEU A 190 -17.92 5.24 7.46
CA LEU A 190 -18.77 6.26 6.84
C LEU A 190 -20.27 5.94 6.94
N HIS A 191 -20.63 4.68 7.19
CA HIS A 191 -22.02 4.25 7.32
C HIS A 191 -22.43 3.94 8.77
N ASN A 192 -21.48 3.95 9.71
CA ASN A 192 -21.75 3.64 11.11
C ASN A 192 -21.83 4.93 11.93
N THR A 193 -22.93 5.11 12.65
CA THR A 193 -23.10 6.25 13.57
C THR A 193 -22.02 6.22 14.66
N PRO A 194 -21.38 7.35 14.98
CA PRO A 194 -20.46 7.43 16.12
C PRO A 194 -21.12 6.96 17.41
N THR A 195 -20.33 6.40 18.32
CA THR A 195 -20.85 6.07 19.65
C THR A 195 -21.23 7.35 20.42
N ALA A 196 -21.98 7.20 21.52
CA ALA A 196 -22.30 8.35 22.37
C ALA A 196 -21.02 9.05 22.86
N GLU A 197 -20.01 8.30 23.31
CA GLU A 197 -18.71 8.84 23.75
C GLU A 197 -18.00 9.60 22.63
N GLU A 198 -17.99 9.04 21.42
CA GLU A 198 -17.37 9.66 20.25
C GLU A 198 -18.06 10.96 19.84
N SER A 199 -19.38 10.99 19.95
CA SER A 199 -20.17 12.19 19.69
C SER A 199 -19.87 13.30 20.71
N HIS A 200 -19.66 12.95 21.99
CA HIS A 200 -19.20 13.91 23.00
C HIS A 200 -17.80 14.45 22.69
N VAL A 201 -16.88 13.59 22.25
CA VAL A 201 -15.52 14.01 21.84
C VAL A 201 -15.57 14.99 20.67
N LEU A 202 -16.41 14.73 19.67
CA LEU A 202 -16.58 15.63 18.53
C LEU A 202 -17.22 16.96 18.95
N HIS A 203 -18.19 16.93 19.86
CA HIS A 203 -18.82 18.14 20.37
C HIS A 203 -17.86 18.99 21.19
N ASP A 204 -17.06 18.38 22.07
CA ASP A 204 -16.01 19.07 22.82
C ASP A 204 -14.98 19.71 21.89
N LEU A 205 -14.50 18.96 20.89
CA LEU A 205 -13.58 19.48 19.88
C LEU A 205 -14.18 20.68 19.13
N PHE A 206 -15.45 20.60 18.72
CA PHE A 206 -16.15 21.70 18.07
C PHE A 206 -16.24 22.95 18.96
N LEU A 207 -16.59 22.80 20.25
CA LEU A 207 -16.66 23.93 21.19
C LEU A 207 -15.29 24.59 21.35
N ARG A 208 -14.23 23.80 21.50
CA ARG A 208 -12.85 24.29 21.65
C ARG A 208 -12.37 25.04 20.41
N ILE A 209 -12.71 24.56 19.21
CA ILE A 209 -12.41 25.27 17.95
C ILE A 209 -13.20 26.57 17.88
N LYS A 210 -14.51 26.53 18.14
CA LYS A 210 -15.40 27.69 18.08
C LYS A 210 -14.99 28.80 19.07
N ASN A 211 -14.54 28.42 20.26
CA ASN A 211 -14.08 29.34 21.30
C ASN A 211 -12.62 29.81 21.09
N SER A 212 -11.96 29.38 20.00
CA SER A 212 -10.54 29.68 19.73
C SER A 212 -9.59 29.21 20.84
N GLU A 213 -9.92 28.11 21.52
CA GLU A 213 -9.07 27.50 22.56
C GLU A 213 -7.94 26.66 21.95
N ILE A 214 -8.05 26.31 20.66
CA ILE A 214 -7.05 25.57 19.89
C ILE A 214 -6.75 26.35 18.61
N GLU A 215 -5.46 26.61 18.38
CA GLU A 215 -4.98 27.15 17.11
C GLU A 215 -4.48 26.03 16.20
N GLY A 216 -4.76 26.13 14.90
CA GLY A 216 -4.41 25.11 13.94
C GLY A 216 -4.81 25.48 12.52
N VAL A 217 -4.64 24.52 11.61
CA VAL A 217 -4.94 24.66 10.20
C VAL A 217 -6.31 24.04 9.93
N PRO A 218 -7.25 24.77 9.27
CA PRO A 218 -8.52 24.19 8.84
C PRO A 218 -8.30 22.98 7.91
N MET A 219 -9.08 21.92 8.10
CA MET A 219 -8.89 20.67 7.36
C MET A 219 -8.94 20.87 5.84
N GLN A 220 -9.81 21.76 5.36
CA GLN A 220 -9.97 22.09 3.95
C GLN A 220 -8.71 22.70 3.32
N GLU A 221 -7.91 23.45 4.08
CA GLU A 221 -6.66 24.04 3.56
C GLU A 221 -5.58 23.00 3.29
N SER A 222 -5.70 21.81 3.88
CA SER A 222 -4.79 20.68 3.67
C SER A 222 -5.09 19.87 2.41
N ILE A 223 -6.25 20.08 1.78
CA ILE A 223 -6.71 19.27 0.64
C ILE A 223 -5.84 19.54 -0.60
N ARG A 224 -5.29 18.48 -1.19
CA ARG A 224 -4.59 18.57 -2.49
C ARG A 224 -5.06 17.46 -3.41
N GLN A 225 -5.09 17.75 -4.70
CA GLN A 225 -5.54 16.82 -5.73
C GLN A 225 -4.44 16.61 -6.77
N SER A 226 -4.29 15.38 -7.26
CA SER A 226 -3.48 15.03 -8.41
C SER A 226 -4.32 14.19 -9.37
N THR A 227 -4.32 14.55 -10.65
CA THR A 227 -5.13 13.89 -11.67
C THR A 227 -4.24 13.40 -12.81
N LEU A 228 -4.40 12.13 -13.19
CA LEU A 228 -3.54 11.47 -14.16
C LEU A 228 -4.37 10.74 -15.21
N LEU A 229 -4.04 10.94 -16.50
CA LEU A 229 -4.58 10.13 -17.59
C LEU A 229 -3.77 8.83 -17.69
N MET A 230 -4.47 7.70 -17.75
CA MET A 230 -3.84 6.39 -17.74
C MET A 230 -3.37 5.97 -19.12
N HIS A 231 -2.04 5.86 -19.27
CA HIS A 231 -1.38 5.46 -20.52
C HIS A 231 -0.86 4.02 -20.47
N PRO A 232 -0.59 3.39 -21.63
CA PRO A 232 -0.06 2.02 -21.69
C PRO A 232 1.26 1.79 -20.95
N GLN A 233 2.05 2.82 -20.69
CA GLN A 233 3.31 2.71 -19.93
C GLN A 233 3.10 2.33 -18.45
N SER A 234 1.90 2.55 -17.89
CA SER A 234 1.55 2.29 -16.50
C SER A 234 0.72 1.02 -16.33
N ARG A 235 0.61 0.19 -17.38
CA ARG A 235 -0.21 -1.02 -17.39
C ARG A 235 0.55 -2.25 -16.88
N ASN A 236 -0.20 -3.19 -16.33
CA ASN A 236 0.22 -4.57 -16.15
C ASN A 236 0.01 -5.39 -17.43
N VAL A 237 0.44 -6.64 -17.37
CA VAL A 237 0.37 -7.63 -18.46
C VAL A 237 -1.04 -7.95 -18.98
N HIS A 238 -2.09 -7.43 -18.33
CA HIS A 238 -3.49 -7.57 -18.72
C HIS A 238 -4.14 -6.26 -19.16
N ASN A 239 -3.34 -5.25 -19.54
CA ASN A 239 -3.81 -3.94 -20.00
C ASN A 239 -4.62 -3.16 -18.95
N ASN A 240 -4.47 -3.47 -17.67
CA ASN A 240 -5.03 -2.67 -16.57
C ASN A 240 -3.91 -1.94 -15.84
N ILE A 241 -4.21 -0.83 -15.20
CA ILE A 241 -3.21 -0.10 -14.43
C ILE A 241 -2.79 -0.92 -13.22
N PHE A 242 -1.49 -0.91 -12.99
CA PHE A 242 -0.83 -1.72 -11.99
C PHE A 242 -1.08 -1.17 -10.57
N GLY A 243 -1.39 -2.05 -9.61
CA GLY A 243 -1.73 -1.65 -8.24
C GLY A 243 -0.61 -0.86 -7.55
N GLY A 244 0.63 -1.29 -7.74
CA GLY A 244 1.82 -0.62 -7.23
C GLY A 244 2.02 0.79 -7.77
N TYR A 245 1.60 1.06 -9.01
CA TYR A 245 1.63 2.41 -9.56
C TYR A 245 0.65 3.32 -8.81
N LEU A 246 -0.58 2.84 -8.56
CA LEU A 246 -1.56 3.58 -7.77
C LEU A 246 -1.09 3.83 -6.34
N MET A 247 -0.44 2.85 -5.71
CA MET A 247 0.16 3.00 -4.38
C MET A 247 1.23 4.08 -4.36
N ARG A 248 2.10 4.11 -5.38
CA ARG A 248 3.14 5.12 -5.50
C ARG A 248 2.56 6.52 -5.64
N GLU A 249 1.62 6.72 -6.54
CA GLU A 249 1.03 8.04 -6.78
C GLU A 249 0.27 8.55 -5.54
N ALA A 250 -0.49 7.67 -4.87
CA ALA A 250 -1.16 8.01 -3.62
C ALA A 250 -0.16 8.37 -2.50
N PHE A 251 0.92 7.59 -2.36
CA PHE A 251 1.98 7.85 -1.40
C PHE A 251 2.68 9.18 -1.66
N GLU A 252 3.01 9.49 -2.91
CA GLU A 252 3.71 10.72 -3.29
C GLU A 252 2.83 11.96 -3.05
N LEU A 253 1.53 11.88 -3.34
CA LEU A 253 0.60 12.93 -2.96
C LEU A 253 0.55 13.14 -1.44
N ALA A 254 0.44 12.05 -0.66
CA ALA A 254 0.41 12.14 0.79
C ALA A 254 1.71 12.71 1.39
N TRP A 255 2.85 12.34 0.81
CA TRP A 255 4.16 12.88 1.17
C TRP A 255 4.25 14.38 0.88
N ASN A 256 3.76 14.82 -0.28
CA ASN A 256 3.72 16.24 -0.66
C ASN A 256 2.81 17.06 0.26
N ILE A 257 1.62 16.54 0.60
CA ILE A 257 0.71 17.18 1.55
C ILE A 257 1.38 17.33 2.91
N THR A 258 2.03 16.28 3.40
CA THR A 258 2.78 16.31 4.67
C THR A 258 3.88 17.37 4.63
N TYR A 259 4.63 17.45 3.53
CA TYR A 259 5.70 18.42 3.39
C TYR A 259 5.17 19.86 3.38
N LEU A 260 4.08 20.12 2.66
CA LEU A 260 3.42 21.42 2.61
C LEU A 260 2.81 21.83 3.96
N PHE A 261 2.17 20.88 4.64
CA PHE A 261 1.51 21.08 5.93
C PHE A 261 2.52 21.38 7.04
N CYS A 262 3.58 20.57 7.15
CA CYS A 262 4.58 20.73 8.20
C CYS A 262 5.67 21.73 7.86
N ARG A 263 5.93 22.02 6.58
CA ARG A 263 7.10 22.77 6.09
C ARG A 263 8.44 22.20 6.59
N LYS A 264 8.47 20.87 6.76
CA LYS A 264 9.56 20.10 7.36
C LYS A 264 9.64 18.74 6.67
N ARG A 265 10.82 18.11 6.70
CA ARG A 265 11.07 16.85 6.00
C ARG A 265 10.12 15.74 6.51
N PRO A 266 9.23 15.18 5.67
CA PRO A 266 8.39 14.07 6.07
C PRO A 266 9.18 12.78 6.28
N GLN A 267 8.91 12.08 7.38
CA GLN A 267 9.36 10.73 7.64
C GLN A 267 8.17 9.78 7.66
N PHE A 268 8.17 8.78 6.80
CA PHE A 268 7.13 7.76 6.79
C PHE A 268 7.18 6.89 8.05
N VAL A 269 6.02 6.60 8.62
CA VAL A 269 5.86 5.72 9.78
C VAL A 269 5.12 4.44 9.40
N SER A 270 3.95 4.59 8.78
CA SER A 270 3.11 3.46 8.40
C SER A 270 2.13 3.80 7.29
N MET A 271 1.71 2.77 6.56
CA MET A 271 0.60 2.79 5.61
C MET A 271 -0.43 1.79 6.10
N ASP A 272 -1.69 2.20 6.19
CA ASP A 272 -2.80 1.30 6.55
C ASP A 272 -3.15 0.33 5.41
N HIS A 273 -4.04 -0.64 5.70
CA HIS A 273 -4.54 -1.56 4.69
C HIS A 273 -5.21 -0.80 3.54
N MET A 274 -4.86 -1.18 2.31
CA MET A 274 -5.39 -0.61 1.08
C MET A 274 -6.07 -1.71 0.26
N TYR A 275 -7.29 -1.46 -0.18
CA TYR A 275 -8.06 -2.37 -1.04
C TYR A 275 -8.24 -1.75 -2.43
N PHE A 276 -8.08 -2.57 -3.46
CA PHE A 276 -8.37 -2.20 -4.84
C PHE A 276 -9.71 -2.83 -5.25
N TYR A 277 -10.78 -2.03 -5.17
CA TYR A 277 -12.13 -2.57 -5.39
C TYR A 277 -12.40 -2.92 -6.85
N LYS A 278 -11.84 -2.15 -7.79
CA LYS A 278 -12.07 -2.32 -9.23
C LYS A 278 -10.78 -2.17 -10.03
N PRO A 279 -10.60 -2.92 -11.13
CA PRO A 279 -9.53 -2.68 -12.09
C PRO A 279 -9.64 -1.29 -12.71
N VAL A 280 -8.50 -0.68 -13.02
CA VAL A 280 -8.46 0.59 -13.74
C VAL A 280 -8.01 0.35 -15.18
N GLU A 281 -8.81 0.79 -16.15
CA GLU A 281 -8.56 0.61 -17.57
C GLU A 281 -7.67 1.74 -18.12
N ILE A 282 -6.84 1.40 -19.12
CA ILE A 282 -6.11 2.40 -19.91
C ILE A 282 -7.09 3.38 -20.56
N GLY A 283 -6.74 4.67 -20.57
CA GLY A 283 -7.59 5.76 -21.06
C GLY A 283 -8.58 6.30 -20.03
N SER A 284 -8.69 5.69 -18.84
CA SER A 284 -9.39 6.28 -17.71
C SER A 284 -8.57 7.43 -17.10
N ILE A 285 -9.25 8.38 -16.48
CA ILE A 285 -8.60 9.40 -15.65
C ILE A 285 -8.66 8.93 -14.20
N ILE A 286 -7.55 9.02 -13.49
CA ILE A 286 -7.52 8.77 -12.04
C ILE A 286 -7.34 10.10 -11.32
N SER A 287 -8.17 10.34 -10.31
CA SER A 287 -8.07 11.47 -9.40
C SER A 287 -7.67 10.96 -8.02
N PHE A 288 -6.58 11.49 -7.48
CA PHE A 288 -6.15 11.29 -6.10
C PHE A 288 -6.43 12.58 -5.33
N THR A 289 -7.24 12.50 -4.29
CA THR A 289 -7.52 13.62 -3.38
C THR A 289 -7.00 13.27 -2.01
N GLY A 290 -6.01 14.01 -1.53
CA GLY A 290 -5.40 13.80 -0.22
C GLY A 290 -5.72 14.91 0.76
N THR A 291 -5.89 14.54 2.03
CA THR A 291 -6.29 15.44 3.12
C THR A 291 -5.61 15.02 4.42
N VAL A 292 -5.07 15.97 5.20
CA VAL A 292 -4.64 15.67 6.57
C VAL A 292 -5.89 15.47 7.41
N VAL A 293 -6.09 14.26 7.94
CA VAL A 293 -7.31 13.92 8.70
C VAL A 293 -7.09 13.95 10.20
N TYR A 294 -5.86 13.73 10.66
CA TYR A 294 -5.57 13.68 12.10
C TYR A 294 -4.12 14.11 12.38
N THR A 295 -3.92 14.83 13.50
CA THR A 295 -2.61 15.29 13.98
C THR A 295 -2.51 15.04 15.47
N VAL A 296 -1.35 14.57 15.93
CA VAL A 296 -1.05 14.39 17.36
C VAL A 296 0.45 14.53 17.61
N ASP A 297 0.82 15.43 18.52
CA ASP A 297 2.21 15.73 18.91
C ASP A 297 3.12 15.99 17.69
N LYS A 298 3.83 14.96 17.21
CA LYS A 298 4.78 15.05 16.08
C LYS A 298 4.39 14.22 14.86
N SER A 299 3.19 13.62 14.91
CA SER A 299 2.69 12.68 13.90
C SER A 299 1.40 13.17 13.28
N LEU A 300 1.22 12.93 11.99
CA LEU A 300 -0.06 13.15 11.31
C LEU A 300 -0.43 11.98 10.43
N MET A 301 -1.73 11.91 10.12
CA MET A 301 -2.30 10.95 9.20
C MET A 301 -2.91 11.69 8.01
N VAL A 302 -2.53 11.27 6.81
CA VAL A 302 -3.08 11.74 5.55
C VAL A 302 -3.97 10.65 4.97
N GLU A 303 -5.23 10.96 4.72
CA GLU A 303 -6.12 10.16 3.90
C GLU A 303 -5.89 10.51 2.43
N VAL A 304 -5.84 9.51 1.56
CA VAL A 304 -5.87 9.70 0.10
C VAL A 304 -6.99 8.85 -0.48
N VAL A 305 -7.98 9.54 -1.04
CA VAL A 305 -9.11 9.00 -1.77
C VAL A 305 -8.75 8.93 -3.24
N THR A 306 -9.00 7.78 -3.88
CA THR A 306 -8.71 7.57 -5.30
C THR A 306 -9.97 7.22 -6.05
N GLU A 307 -10.26 8.01 -7.08
CA GLU A 307 -11.42 7.88 -7.94
C GLU A 307 -10.99 7.64 -9.38
N VAL A 308 -11.73 6.78 -10.08
CA VAL A 308 -11.58 6.54 -11.51
C VAL A 308 -12.72 7.23 -12.22
N ILE A 309 -12.37 8.13 -13.14
CA ILE A 309 -13.27 8.90 -13.97
C ILE A 309 -13.20 8.34 -15.38
N ARG A 310 -14.34 7.88 -15.91
CA ARG A 310 -14.46 7.39 -17.29
C ARG A 310 -14.85 8.55 -18.21
N PRO A 311 -13.95 9.07 -19.07
CA PRO A 311 -14.19 10.33 -19.79
C PRO A 311 -15.40 10.29 -20.74
N LYS A 312 -15.69 9.10 -21.32
CA LYS A 312 -16.79 8.94 -22.28
C LYS A 312 -18.17 8.94 -21.62
N SER A 313 -18.30 8.40 -20.41
CA SER A 313 -19.58 8.33 -19.70
C SER A 313 -19.74 9.45 -18.67
N GLY A 314 -18.66 10.10 -18.25
CA GLY A 314 -18.65 11.05 -17.13
C GLY A 314 -18.80 10.38 -15.76
N GLU A 315 -18.77 9.04 -15.71
CA GLU A 315 -18.95 8.30 -14.48
C GLU A 315 -17.67 8.33 -13.62
N THR A 316 -17.83 8.73 -12.36
CA THR A 316 -16.78 8.71 -11.32
C THR A 316 -17.06 7.57 -10.35
N GLN A 317 -16.04 6.75 -10.07
CA GLN A 317 -16.15 5.65 -9.12
C GLN A 317 -14.99 5.64 -8.13
N LEU A 318 -15.31 5.58 -6.84
CA LEU A 318 -14.34 5.36 -5.78
C LEU A 318 -13.67 3.98 -5.95
N THR A 319 -12.34 3.98 -5.99
CA THR A 319 -11.54 2.77 -6.24
C THR A 319 -10.78 2.30 -5.02
N ASN A 320 -10.24 3.23 -4.24
CA ASN A 320 -9.54 2.92 -3.00
C ASN A 320 -9.49 4.15 -2.08
N VAL A 321 -9.38 3.91 -0.78
CA VAL A 321 -9.01 4.92 0.22
C VAL A 321 -7.83 4.34 0.99
N CYS A 322 -6.79 5.15 1.17
CA CYS A 322 -5.58 4.74 1.88
C CYS A 322 -5.17 5.81 2.89
N TYR A 323 -4.51 5.38 3.97
CA TYR A 323 -4.08 6.26 5.04
C TYR A 323 -2.59 6.09 5.27
N PHE A 324 -1.88 7.21 5.31
CA PHE A 324 -0.44 7.26 5.52
C PHE A 324 -0.14 8.05 6.78
N THR A 325 0.66 7.48 7.66
CA THR A 325 1.16 8.16 8.86
C THR A 325 2.57 8.65 8.63
N PHE A 326 2.80 9.92 8.92
CA PHE A 326 4.10 10.56 8.82
C PHE A 326 4.45 11.32 10.10
N ASN A 327 5.76 11.46 10.32
CA ASN A 327 6.33 12.43 11.24
C ASN A 327 6.99 13.57 10.46
N ALA A 328 7.32 14.66 11.15
CA ALA A 328 8.14 15.75 10.62
C ALA A 328 9.53 15.75 11.25
N LEU A 329 10.57 15.86 10.42
CA LEU A 329 11.98 15.99 10.84
C LEU A 329 12.51 17.39 10.49
N ASP A 330 13.41 17.90 11.32
CA ASP A 330 14.27 19.04 10.96
C ASP A 330 15.47 18.60 10.10
N ASP A 331 16.31 19.56 9.73
CA ASP A 331 17.50 19.33 8.89
C ASP A 331 18.55 18.44 9.59
N SER A 332 18.51 18.35 10.92
CA SER A 332 19.36 17.46 11.72
C SER A 332 18.81 16.04 11.85
N GLY A 333 17.59 15.78 11.35
CA GLY A 333 16.91 14.49 11.46
C GLY A 333 16.16 14.29 12.79
N LYS A 334 15.89 15.36 13.56
CA LYS A 334 15.16 15.29 14.83
C LYS A 334 13.67 15.55 14.63
N LEU A 335 12.83 14.78 15.32
CA LEU A 335 11.37 14.91 15.31
C LEU A 335 10.90 16.29 15.82
N GLN A 336 10.06 16.95 15.03
CA GLN A 336 9.52 18.28 15.29
C GLN A 336 8.04 18.25 15.65
N GLN A 337 7.60 19.25 16.41
CA GLN A 337 6.17 19.55 16.58
C GLN A 337 5.56 19.92 15.23
N ILE A 338 4.29 19.55 15.04
CA ILE A 338 3.55 19.81 13.81
C ILE A 338 2.31 20.67 14.09
N PRO A 339 1.77 21.38 13.07
CA PRO A 339 0.49 22.08 13.23
C PRO A 339 -0.65 21.12 13.58
N VAL A 340 -1.63 21.61 14.33
CA VAL A 340 -2.86 20.87 14.63
C VAL A 340 -3.83 21.02 13.45
N ILE A 341 -4.47 19.93 13.04
CA ILE A 341 -5.56 19.96 12.05
C ILE A 341 -6.90 20.19 12.73
N LEU A 342 -7.70 21.12 12.21
CA LEU A 342 -8.99 21.49 12.77
C LEU A 342 -10.13 21.12 11.79
N PRO A 343 -11.01 20.16 12.15
CA PRO A 343 -12.23 19.92 11.37
C PRO A 343 -13.26 21.05 11.60
N ASP A 344 -13.91 21.50 10.53
CA ASP A 344 -14.95 22.54 10.56
C ASP A 344 -16.36 21.95 10.36
N THR A 345 -16.48 20.96 9.48
CA THR A 345 -17.77 20.30 9.19
C THR A 345 -17.96 19.01 10.00
N TYR A 346 -19.21 18.55 10.14
CA TYR A 346 -19.50 17.25 10.77
C TYR A 346 -18.77 16.10 10.06
N GLU A 347 -18.72 16.12 8.72
CA GLU A 347 -17.99 15.12 7.94
C GLU A 347 -16.48 15.13 8.24
N GLU A 348 -15.88 16.32 8.34
CA GLU A 348 -14.47 16.46 8.74
C GLU A 348 -14.24 15.98 10.17
N GLY A 349 -15.20 16.22 11.08
CA GLY A 349 -15.19 15.65 12.43
C GLY A 349 -15.16 14.12 12.40
N LEU A 350 -16.00 13.50 11.58
CA LEU A 350 -16.00 12.04 11.40
C LEU A 350 -14.65 11.53 10.86
N LYS A 351 -14.05 12.22 9.88
CA LYS A 351 -12.72 11.89 9.35
C LYS A 351 -11.64 12.01 10.44
N TYR A 352 -11.72 13.05 11.26
CA TYR A 352 -10.80 13.25 12.38
C TYR A 352 -10.87 12.12 13.40
N LEU A 353 -12.08 11.72 13.76
CA LEU A 353 -12.31 10.60 14.68
C LEU A 353 -11.80 9.27 14.10
N ASP A 354 -12.05 9.00 12.83
CA ASP A 354 -11.57 7.79 12.16
C ASP A 354 -10.04 7.77 12.10
N GLY A 355 -9.42 8.89 11.71
CA GLY A 355 -7.97 9.06 11.72
C GLY A 355 -7.36 8.81 13.12
N ALA A 356 -8.00 9.34 14.17
CA ALA A 356 -7.57 9.11 15.55
C ALA A 356 -7.64 7.63 15.97
N LYS A 357 -8.73 6.92 15.60
CA LYS A 357 -8.90 5.49 15.88
C LYS A 357 -7.84 4.65 15.17
N ARG A 358 -7.63 4.90 13.87
CA ARG A 358 -6.62 4.22 13.05
C ARG A 358 -5.22 4.43 13.59
N PHE A 359 -4.91 5.66 13.98
CA PHE A 359 -3.62 6.00 14.57
C PHE A 359 -3.37 5.20 15.85
N LYS A 360 -4.32 5.22 16.80
CA LYS A 360 -4.23 4.46 18.06
C LYS A 360 -4.13 2.95 17.85
N LEU A 361 -4.91 2.39 16.92
CA LEU A 361 -4.82 0.97 16.56
C LEU A 361 -3.42 0.65 16.01
N GLY A 362 -2.89 1.56 15.19
CA GLY A 362 -1.56 1.43 14.62
C GLY A 362 -0.43 1.47 15.63
N GLU A 363 -0.50 2.37 16.61
CA GLU A 363 0.46 2.41 17.71
C GLU A 363 0.46 1.11 18.51
N LYS A 364 -0.72 0.60 18.88
CA LYS A 364 -0.84 -0.69 19.57
C LYS A 364 -0.19 -1.82 18.77
N LYS A 365 -0.45 -1.90 17.47
CA LYS A 365 0.15 -2.90 16.58
C LYS A 365 1.69 -2.77 16.53
N ARG A 366 2.23 -1.55 16.44
CA ARG A 366 3.69 -1.33 16.40
C ARG A 366 4.37 -1.73 17.71
N THR A 367 3.78 -1.42 18.86
CA THR A 367 4.33 -1.81 20.17
C THR A 367 4.39 -3.33 20.31
N LEU A 368 3.39 -4.06 19.81
CA LEU A 368 3.37 -5.53 19.79
C LEU A 368 4.40 -6.16 18.85
N ILE A 369 4.91 -5.43 17.85
CA ILE A 369 5.94 -5.94 16.92
C ILE A 369 7.36 -5.69 17.44
N LYS A 370 7.53 -4.66 18.29
CA LYS A 370 8.82 -4.31 18.89
C LYS A 370 9.17 -5.15 20.12
N ASN A 371 8.16 -5.60 20.86
CA ASN A 371 8.27 -6.58 21.94
C ASN A 371 8.18 -8.00 21.38
#